data_AF-A0A951Z8A6-F1
#
_entry.id   AF-A0A951Z8A6-F1
#
_cell.length_a   1.000
_cell.length_b   1.000
_cell.length_c   1.000
_cell.angle_alpha   90.00
_cell.angle_beta   90.00
_cell.angle_gamma   90.00
#
_symmetry.space_group_name_H-M   'P 1'
#
loop_
_entity.id
_entity.type
_entity.pdbx_description
1 polymer ?
#
loop_
_entity_poly.entity_id
_entity_poly.type
_entity_poly.pdbx_seq_one_letter_code
_entity_poly.pdbx_strand_id
1 'polypeptide(L)'
;LDAIIDAHRLQYPIPLTTLRERIVESFPAVAVRELTLNAIMHRDYQSTAPLRVTWYNDRIEIQSPGGLYGEASPENFPRQTSYRNPVVAEALRNLGYVNRYGRGVIRSQEALRENGSPPAEFEFDRGFFLAVLRKHPDSPTLSGRA
;
A
#
# COMPACT_ATOMS: atom_id res chain seq x y z
N LEU A 1 5.41 3.43 -11.86
CA LEU A 1 4.84 2.70 -10.71
C LEU A 1 4.20 1.41 -11.19
N ASP A 2 3.19 1.50 -12.06
CA ASP A 2 2.47 0.31 -12.57
C ASP A 2 3.40 -0.74 -13.16
N ALA A 3 4.37 -0.36 -14.01
CA ALA A 3 5.37 -1.30 -14.54
C ALA A 3 6.19 -2.06 -13.47
N ILE A 4 6.49 -1.43 -12.32
CA ILE A 4 7.21 -2.09 -11.22
C ILE A 4 6.28 -3.05 -10.49
N ILE A 5 5.05 -2.63 -10.24
CA ILE A 5 4.01 -3.47 -9.60
C ILE A 5 3.76 -4.70 -10.49
N ASP A 6 3.58 -4.49 -11.79
CA ASP A 6 3.35 -5.56 -12.76
C ASP A 6 4.55 -6.52 -12.85
N ALA A 7 5.79 -5.99 -12.82
CA ALA A 7 6.99 -6.83 -12.80
C ALA A 7 7.10 -7.73 -11.56
N HIS A 8 6.51 -7.33 -10.43
CA HIS A 8 6.49 -8.11 -9.18
C HIS A 8 5.13 -8.78 -8.93
N ARG A 9 4.19 -8.68 -9.88
CA ARG A 9 2.84 -9.20 -9.75
C ARG A 9 2.87 -10.70 -10.01
N LEU A 10 2.86 -11.46 -8.93
CA LEU A 10 2.74 -12.91 -8.99
C LEU A 10 1.29 -13.33 -8.68
N GLN A 11 0.65 -13.92 -9.67
CA GLN A 11 -0.71 -14.47 -9.60
C GLN A 11 -0.68 -15.99 -9.62
N TYR A 12 -1.53 -16.62 -8.81
CA TYR A 12 -1.62 -18.08 -8.75
C TYR A 12 -3.04 -18.51 -8.36
N PRO A 13 -3.49 -19.70 -8.83
CA PRO A 13 -4.79 -20.24 -8.47
C PRO A 13 -4.77 -20.82 -7.05
N ILE A 14 -5.83 -20.59 -6.30
CA ILE A 14 -6.14 -21.29 -5.06
C ILE A 14 -7.49 -22.01 -5.19
N PRO A 15 -7.63 -23.25 -4.66
CA PRO A 15 -8.90 -23.97 -4.69
C PRO A 15 -9.92 -23.31 -3.75
N LEU A 16 -11.09 -22.95 -4.30
CA LEU A 16 -12.25 -22.50 -3.53
C LEU A 16 -13.19 -23.67 -3.20
N THR A 17 -13.38 -24.58 -4.15
CA THR A 17 -14.14 -25.82 -4.01
C THR A 17 -13.48 -26.91 -4.84
N THR A 18 -13.99 -28.14 -4.78
CA THR A 18 -13.50 -29.27 -5.58
C THR A 18 -13.48 -28.99 -7.09
N LEU A 19 -14.34 -28.09 -7.59
CA LEU A 19 -14.47 -27.78 -9.02
C LEU A 19 -14.23 -26.30 -9.34
N ARG A 20 -13.81 -25.48 -8.38
CA ARG A 20 -13.65 -24.03 -8.57
C ARG A 20 -12.36 -23.55 -7.96
N GLU A 21 -11.62 -22.78 -8.76
CA GLU A 21 -10.43 -22.05 -8.32
C GLU A 21 -10.69 -20.55 -8.39
N ARG A 22 -9.89 -19.79 -7.65
CA ARG A 22 -9.80 -18.33 -7.78
C ARG A 22 -8.34 -17.93 -7.89
N ILE A 23 -8.07 -16.99 -8.78
CA ILE A 23 -6.76 -16.37 -8.91
C ILE A 23 -6.58 -15.37 -7.77
N VAL A 24 -5.48 -15.47 -7.05
CA VAL A 24 -5.05 -14.51 -6.04
C VAL A 24 -3.68 -13.96 -6.38
N GLU A 25 -3.38 -12.80 -5.80
CA GLU A 25 -2.10 -12.11 -5.97
C GLU A 25 -1.24 -12.24 -4.70
N SER A 26 0.07 -12.39 -4.86
CA SER A 26 1.01 -12.31 -3.72
C SER A 26 0.85 -11.00 -2.95
N PHE A 27 0.67 -9.91 -3.70
CA PHE A 27 0.39 -8.58 -3.20
C PHE A 27 -0.61 -7.92 -4.16
N PRO A 28 -1.85 -7.61 -3.73
CA PRO A 28 -2.83 -6.95 -4.57
C PRO A 28 -2.30 -5.64 -5.15
N ALA A 29 -2.26 -5.51 -6.48
CA ALA A 29 -1.74 -4.33 -7.16
C ALA A 29 -2.42 -3.03 -6.68
N VAL A 30 -3.73 -3.08 -6.44
CA VAL A 30 -4.52 -1.96 -5.91
C VAL A 30 -3.99 -1.49 -4.55
N ALA A 31 -3.72 -2.43 -3.64
CA ALA A 31 -3.26 -2.10 -2.28
C ALA A 31 -1.88 -1.42 -2.30
N VAL A 32 -0.94 -1.97 -3.08
CA VAL A 32 0.42 -1.42 -3.23
C VAL A 32 0.37 -0.02 -3.86
N ARG A 33 -0.43 0.15 -4.92
CA ARG A 33 -0.58 1.42 -5.62
C ARG A 33 -1.16 2.51 -4.72
N GLU A 34 -2.27 2.22 -4.04
CA GLU A 34 -2.95 3.19 -3.17
C GLU A 34 -2.05 3.61 -1.98
N LEU A 35 -1.33 2.66 -1.36
CA LEU A 35 -0.41 2.98 -0.26
C LEU A 35 0.81 3.77 -0.73
N THR A 36 1.34 3.47 -1.92
CA THR A 36 2.46 4.23 -2.49
C THR A 36 2.04 5.65 -2.85
N LEU A 37 0.85 5.83 -3.44
CA LEU A 37 0.30 7.16 -3.72
C LEU A 37 0.01 7.94 -2.44
N ASN A 38 -0.48 7.27 -1.39
CA ASN A 38 -0.68 7.87 -0.09
C ASN A 38 0.65 8.37 0.51
N ALA A 39 1.70 7.55 0.46
CA ALA A 39 3.03 7.91 0.89
C ALA A 39 3.58 9.14 0.11
N ILE A 40 3.34 9.24 -1.20
CA ILE A 40 3.73 10.41 -2.00
C ILE A 40 2.94 11.67 -1.57
N MET A 41 1.62 11.58 -1.44
CA MET A 41 0.76 12.71 -1.08
C MET A 41 1.11 13.31 0.28
N HIS A 42 1.34 12.45 1.27
CA HIS A 42 1.54 12.86 2.66
C HIS A 42 3.02 13.04 3.04
N ARG A 43 3.94 12.81 2.09
CA ARG A 43 5.39 12.98 2.29
C ARG A 43 5.73 14.35 2.87
N ASP A 44 6.60 14.38 3.86
CA ASP A 44 7.27 15.62 4.24
C ASP A 44 8.32 16.01 3.19
N TYR A 45 7.98 16.96 2.33
CA TYR A 45 8.89 17.45 1.28
C TYR A 45 9.99 18.37 1.79
N GLN A 46 9.95 18.78 3.06
CA GLN A 46 11.08 19.50 3.68
C GLN A 46 12.20 18.53 4.10
N SER A 47 11.89 17.24 4.26
CA SER A 47 12.87 16.22 4.57
C SER A 47 13.67 15.79 3.32
N THR A 48 14.98 15.64 3.50
CA THR A 48 15.90 15.08 2.49
C THR A 48 15.83 13.55 2.42
N ALA A 49 15.23 12.88 3.41
CA ALA A 49 15.10 11.43 3.42
C ALA A 49 14.17 10.96 2.30
N PRO A 50 14.53 9.93 1.51
CA PRO A 50 13.71 9.48 0.39
C PRO A 50 12.44 8.78 0.88
N LEU A 51 11.39 8.80 0.04
CA LEU A 51 10.35 7.78 0.12
C LEU A 51 10.95 6.46 -0.37
N ARG A 52 10.82 5.41 0.42
CA ARG A 52 11.39 4.09 0.13
C ARG A 52 10.27 3.07 -0.01
N VAL A 53 10.29 2.33 -1.11
CA VAL A 53 9.47 1.13 -1.27
C VAL A 53 10.39 -0.06 -1.42
N THR A 54 10.37 -0.96 -0.44
CA THR A 54 11.25 -2.13 -0.39
C THR A 54 10.43 -3.40 -0.57
N TRP A 55 10.77 -4.20 -1.58
CA TRP A 55 10.22 -5.53 -1.78
C TRP A 55 11.11 -6.57 -1.10
N TYR A 56 10.56 -7.25 -0.09
CA TYR A 56 11.15 -8.44 0.51
C TYR A 56 10.46 -9.69 -0.04
N ASN A 57 11.03 -10.85 0.28
CA ASN A 57 10.46 -12.14 -0.13
C ASN A 57 9.09 -12.43 0.52
N ASP A 58 8.83 -11.85 1.69
CA ASP A 58 7.67 -12.10 2.55
C ASP A 58 6.77 -10.87 2.75
N ARG A 59 7.22 -9.67 2.37
CA ARG A 59 6.47 -8.42 2.56
C ARG A 59 6.92 -7.29 1.64
N ILE A 60 6.11 -6.24 1.55
CA ILE A 60 6.46 -4.95 0.97
C ILE A 60 6.42 -3.92 2.09
N GLU A 61 7.47 -3.10 2.21
CA GLU A 61 7.53 -1.96 3.12
C GLU A 61 7.50 -0.66 2.32
N ILE A 62 6.55 0.22 2.64
CA ILE A 62 6.42 1.56 2.07
C ILE A 62 6.67 2.56 3.19
N GLN A 63 7.84 3.18 3.18
CA GLN A 63 8.26 4.17 4.17
C GLN A 63 8.32 5.57 3.56
N SER A 64 7.64 6.52 4.20
CA SER A 64 7.67 7.93 3.83
C SER A 64 8.19 8.77 4.99
N PRO A 65 9.02 9.79 4.73
CA PRO A 65 9.33 10.79 5.76
C PRO A 65 8.07 11.60 6.11
N GLY A 66 8.00 11.97 7.39
CA GLY A 66 6.86 12.65 7.99
C GLY A 66 5.87 11.66 8.59
N GLY A 67 5.47 11.93 9.84
CA GLY A 67 4.37 11.26 10.49
C GLY A 67 3.00 11.81 10.09
N LEU A 68 1.98 11.41 10.87
CA LEU A 68 0.64 11.97 10.78
C LEU A 68 0.68 13.50 10.91
N TYR A 69 -0.22 14.18 10.19
CA TYR A 69 -0.20 15.63 10.04
C TYR A 69 -1.56 16.25 10.36
N GLY A 70 -1.56 17.49 10.84
CA GLY A 70 -2.77 18.25 11.14
C GLY A 70 -3.60 17.58 12.22
N GLU A 71 -4.84 17.25 11.87
CA GLU A 71 -5.79 16.62 12.79
C GLU A 71 -5.70 15.09 12.79
N ALA A 72 -4.87 14.50 11.91
CA ALA A 72 -4.69 13.05 11.89
C ALA A 72 -3.87 12.59 13.10
N SER A 73 -4.37 11.56 13.78
CA SER A 73 -3.76 10.94 14.94
C SER A 73 -3.86 9.41 14.84
N PRO A 74 -3.05 8.65 15.61
CA PRO A 74 -3.13 7.19 15.60
C PRO A 74 -4.54 6.65 15.89
N GLU A 75 -5.32 7.34 16.72
CA GLU A 75 -6.66 6.94 17.16
C GLU A 75 -7.73 7.15 16.09
N ASN A 76 -7.52 8.08 15.17
CA ASN A 76 -8.50 8.44 14.14
C ASN A 76 -8.10 7.96 12.73
N PHE A 77 -6.86 7.51 12.54
CA PHE A 77 -6.42 6.89 11.30
C PHE A 77 -7.20 5.59 11.01
N PRO A 78 -7.58 5.32 9.75
CA PRO A 78 -7.42 6.13 8.54
C PRO A 78 -8.63 7.05 8.24
N ARG A 79 -9.54 7.27 9.19
CA ARG A 79 -10.81 7.99 8.98
C ARG A 79 -10.63 9.51 8.87
N GLN A 80 -9.70 10.09 9.63
CA GLN A 80 -9.33 11.50 9.50
C GLN A 80 -8.08 11.63 8.63
N THR A 81 -8.06 12.63 7.76
CA THR A 81 -6.90 12.92 6.92
C THR A 81 -6.68 14.43 6.83
N SER A 82 -5.43 14.85 6.95
CA SER A 82 -5.02 16.21 6.63
C SER A 82 -3.87 16.17 5.63
N TYR A 83 -3.88 17.11 4.69
CA TYR A 83 -2.93 17.15 3.60
C TYR A 83 -1.86 18.19 3.88
N ARG A 84 -0.62 17.73 4.07
CA ARG A 84 0.56 18.61 4.15
C ARG A 84 0.83 19.33 2.81
N ASN A 85 0.50 18.66 1.70
CA ASN A 85 0.80 19.12 0.35
C ASN A 85 -0.50 19.17 -0.49
N PRO A 86 -1.36 20.18 -0.30
CA PRO A 86 -2.65 20.26 -1.01
C PRO A 86 -2.48 20.31 -2.54
N VAL A 87 -1.44 20.99 -3.04
CA VAL A 87 -1.14 21.08 -4.48
C VAL A 87 -0.79 19.71 -5.07
N VAL A 88 -0.02 18.89 -4.35
CA VAL A 88 0.33 17.52 -4.79
C VAL A 88 -0.91 16.63 -4.78
N ALA A 89 -1.72 16.71 -3.73
CA ALA A 89 -2.97 15.96 -3.63
C ALA A 89 -3.95 16.32 -4.76
N GLU A 90 -4.07 17.62 -5.08
CA GLU A 90 -4.90 18.11 -6.16
C GLU A 90 -4.39 17.69 -7.54
N ALA A 91 -3.07 17.78 -7.78
CA ALA A 91 -2.47 17.32 -9.03
C ALA A 91 -2.73 15.81 -9.25
N LEU A 92 -2.52 14.97 -8.23
CA LEU A 92 -2.77 13.53 -8.33
C LEU A 92 -4.26 13.21 -8.54
N ARG A 93 -5.16 14.02 -8.01
CA ARG A 93 -6.60 13.89 -8.28
C ARG A 93 -6.92 14.27 -9.73
N ASN A 94 -6.45 15.41 -10.21
CA ASN A 94 -6.74 15.91 -11.55
C ASN A 94 -6.17 15.00 -12.65
N LEU A 95 -5.05 14.35 -12.38
CA LEU A 95 -4.44 13.35 -13.27
C LEU A 95 -5.09 11.97 -13.17
N GLY A 96 -6.12 11.79 -12.33
CA GLY A 96 -6.85 10.53 -12.17
C GLY A 96 -6.12 9.45 -11.35
N TYR A 97 -5.00 9.78 -10.69
CA TYR A 97 -4.29 8.83 -9.83
C TYR A 97 -5.05 8.54 -8.53
N VAL A 98 -5.76 9.54 -8.01
CA VAL A 98 -6.54 9.47 -6.77
C VAL A 98 -7.99 9.89 -7.03
N ASN A 99 -8.93 8.98 -6.77
CA ASN A 99 -10.35 9.22 -7.08
C ASN A 99 -11.12 9.92 -5.96
N ARG A 100 -10.77 9.66 -4.69
CA ARG A 100 -11.41 10.31 -3.54
C ARG A 100 -10.41 10.39 -2.37
N TYR A 101 -10.30 11.58 -1.79
CA TYR A 101 -9.48 11.83 -0.60
C TYR A 101 -9.89 10.94 0.58
N GLY A 102 -8.92 10.59 1.42
CA GLY A 102 -9.12 9.78 2.63
C GLY A 102 -9.50 8.31 2.42
N ARG A 103 -9.67 7.83 1.19
CA ARG A 103 -10.11 6.43 0.94
C ARG A 103 -9.01 5.47 0.51
N GLY A 104 -7.80 5.96 0.21
CA GLY A 104 -6.72 5.11 -0.30
C GLY A 104 -6.41 3.94 0.64
N VAL A 105 -6.21 4.21 1.93
CA VAL A 105 -5.95 3.18 2.94
C VAL A 105 -7.12 2.20 3.08
N ILE A 106 -8.36 2.69 3.08
CA ILE A 106 -9.57 1.84 3.15
C ILE A 106 -9.64 0.90 1.94
N ARG A 107 -9.43 1.43 0.73
CA ARG A 107 -9.41 0.63 -0.50
C ARG A 107 -8.29 -0.41 -0.50
N SER A 108 -7.12 -0.08 0.04
CA SER A 108 -6.04 -1.05 0.21
C SER A 108 -6.43 -2.18 1.15
N GLN A 109 -7.05 -1.86 2.29
CA GLN A 109 -7.53 -2.87 3.24
C GLN A 109 -8.64 -3.74 2.64
N GLU A 110 -9.56 -3.16 1.88
CA GLU A 110 -10.60 -3.89 1.15
C GLU A 110 -9.99 -4.84 0.12
N ALA A 111 -9.04 -4.36 -0.70
CA ALA A 111 -8.36 -5.18 -1.70
C ALA A 111 -7.58 -6.35 -1.08
N LEU A 112 -6.92 -6.13 0.06
CA LEU A 112 -6.24 -7.18 0.82
C LEU A 112 -7.23 -8.23 1.33
N ARG A 113 -8.32 -7.78 1.96
CA ARG A 113 -9.39 -8.63 2.47
C ARG A 113 -10.03 -9.48 1.37
N GLU A 114 -10.33 -8.88 0.22
CA GLU A 114 -10.93 -9.58 -0.93
C GLU A 114 -10.00 -10.63 -1.52
N ASN A 115 -8.70 -10.32 -1.57
CA ASN A 115 -7.67 -11.25 -2.03
C ASN A 115 -7.44 -12.41 -1.05
N GLY A 116 -7.78 -12.25 0.24
CA GLY A 116 -7.45 -13.21 1.29
C GLY A 116 -6.08 -12.97 1.93
N SER A 117 -5.47 -11.81 1.67
CA SER A 117 -4.19 -11.40 2.27
C SER A 117 -4.39 -10.87 3.70
N PRO A 118 -3.35 -10.92 4.55
CA PRO A 118 -3.35 -10.19 5.81
C PRO A 118 -3.60 -8.69 5.60
N PRO A 119 -4.24 -8.01 6.56
CA PRO A 119 -4.39 -6.56 6.52
C PRO A 119 -3.03 -5.89 6.52
N ALA A 120 -2.93 -4.71 5.90
CA ALA A 120 -1.69 -3.93 5.99
C ALA A 120 -1.50 -3.42 7.42
N GLU A 121 -0.27 -3.53 7.90
CA GLU A 121 0.17 -3.02 9.20
C GLU A 121 0.69 -1.59 9.00
N PHE A 122 0.44 -0.70 9.96
CA PHE A 122 0.91 0.69 9.89
C PHE A 122 1.66 1.06 11.15
N GLU A 123 2.83 1.66 10.97
CA GLU A 123 3.61 2.27 12.03
C GLU A 123 3.79 3.75 11.70
N PHE A 124 3.62 4.59 12.72
CA PHE A 124 3.78 6.02 12.59
C PHE A 124 4.53 6.56 13.80
N ASP A 125 5.52 7.39 13.53
CA ASP A 125 6.19 8.25 14.50
C ASP A 125 6.23 9.67 13.94
N ARG A 126 6.63 10.67 14.73
CA ARG A 126 6.71 12.08 14.27
C ARG A 126 7.54 12.24 13.00
N GLY A 127 8.58 11.41 12.84
CA GLY A 127 9.51 11.47 11.72
C GLY A 127 9.15 10.63 10.50
N PHE A 128 8.27 9.63 10.62
CA PHE A 128 7.99 8.72 9.50
C PHE A 128 6.61 8.06 9.58
N PHE A 129 6.17 7.61 8.40
CA PHE A 129 5.05 6.71 8.20
C PHE A 129 5.56 5.45 7.50
N LEU A 130 5.20 4.28 8.01
CA LEU A 130 5.52 2.98 7.44
C LEU A 130 4.24 2.17 7.25
N ALA A 131 4.03 1.69 6.03
CA ALA A 131 3.01 0.69 5.73
C ALA A 131 3.68 -0.63 5.34
N VAL A 132 3.24 -1.73 5.95
CA VAL A 132 3.76 -3.07 5.70
C VAL A 132 2.65 -3.93 5.11
N LEU A 133 2.85 -4.43 3.89
CA LEU A 133 1.96 -5.41 3.28
C LEU A 133 2.63 -6.78 3.39
N ARG A 134 2.00 -7.73 4.06
CA ARG A 134 2.48 -9.11 4.11
C ARG A 134 2.08 -9.87 2.84
N LYS A 135 2.95 -10.78 2.41
CA LYS A 135 2.67 -11.68 1.29
C LYS A 135 1.45 -12.54 1.61
N HIS A 136 0.63 -12.83 0.61
CA HIS A 136 -0.52 -13.71 0.77
C HIS A 136 -0.06 -15.10 1.31
N PRO A 137 -0.79 -15.74 2.26
CA PRO A 137 -0.32 -16.93 2.96
C PRO A 137 -0.07 -18.13 2.03
N ASP A 138 -0.96 -18.33 1.06
CA ASP A 138 -0.84 -19.42 0.07
C ASP A 138 0.10 -19.10 -1.09
N SER A 139 0.84 -17.98 -1.02
CA SER A 139 1.72 -17.61 -2.12
C SER A 139 2.96 -18.50 -2.15
N PRO A 140 3.35 -19.04 -3.32
CA PRO A 140 4.49 -19.93 -3.41
C PRO A 140 5.75 -19.21 -2.91
N THR A 141 6.47 -19.86 -2.00
CA THR A 141 7.82 -19.45 -1.64
C THR A 141 8.69 -19.61 -2.86
N LEU A 142 9.41 -18.55 -3.25
CA LEU A 142 10.43 -18.62 -4.30
C LEU A 142 11.65 -19.39 -3.76
N SER A 143 11.47 -20.67 -3.44
CA SER A 143 12.55 -21.61 -3.18
C SER A 143 12.90 -22.25 -4.52
N GLY A 144 14.00 -21.81 -5.14
CA GLY A 144 14.53 -22.44 -6.35
C GLY A 144 14.82 -21.48 -7.50
N ARG A 145 15.78 -20.58 -7.31
CA ARG A 145 16.76 -20.26 -8.36
C ARG A 145 18.13 -20.26 -7.71
N ALA A 146 18.73 -21.45 -7.65
CA ALA A 146 20.17 -21.63 -7.50
C ALA A 146 20.84 -21.37 -8.87
#